data_AF-A0A6G6ZTK9-F1
#
_entry.id   AF-A0A6G6ZTK9-F1
#
_cell.length_a   1.000
_cell.length_b   1.000
_cell.length_c   1.000
_cell.angle_alpha   90.00
_cell.angle_beta   90.00
_cell.angle_gamma   90.00
#
_symmetry.space_group_name_H-M   'P 1'
#
loop_
_entity.id
_entity.type
_entity.pdbx_description
1 polymer ?
#
loop_
_entity_poly.entity_id
_entity_poly.type
_entity_poly.pdbx_seq_one_letter_code
_entity_poly.pdbx_strand_id
1 'polypeptide(L)'
;MSWQSPQTWKTATLADICYRIVDGSHNPPTGQPSGKPMLSAKNIQNGKIHFDGLRLLSTDDFELENNRTNISAGDVLLTIVGAIGRTAVVPATAPEFTLQRSVAVLKSNLMNPNYLRY
;
A
#
# COMPACT_ATOMS: atom_id res chain seq x y z
N MET A 1 -5.22 -30.55 -12.17
CA MET A 1 -5.35 -29.77 -13.42
C MET A 1 -4.20 -28.77 -13.45
N SER A 2 -3.33 -28.83 -14.44
CA SER A 2 -2.32 -27.81 -14.66
C SER A 2 -2.95 -26.67 -15.47
N TRP A 3 -2.97 -25.47 -14.90
CA TRP A 3 -3.41 -24.30 -15.63
C TRP A 3 -2.33 -23.90 -16.65
N GLN A 4 -2.73 -23.68 -17.91
CA GLN A 4 -1.85 -23.14 -18.94
C GLN A 4 -2.31 -21.72 -19.28
N SER A 5 -1.36 -20.77 -19.21
CA SER A 5 -1.61 -19.38 -19.59
C SER A 5 -1.90 -19.29 -21.10
N PRO A 6 -2.74 -18.36 -21.56
CA PRO A 6 -2.89 -18.09 -22.99
C PRO A 6 -1.53 -17.76 -23.63
N GLN A 7 -1.29 -18.20 -24.86
CA GLN A 7 0.00 -18.01 -25.55
C GLN A 7 0.41 -16.53 -25.71
N THR A 8 -0.53 -15.60 -25.63
CA THR A 8 -0.28 -14.16 -25.73
C THR A 8 0.22 -13.52 -24.43
N TRP A 9 0.12 -14.23 -23.31
CA TRP A 9 0.53 -13.72 -22.00
C TRP A 9 2.02 -13.98 -21.77
N LYS A 10 2.69 -12.97 -21.21
CA LYS A 10 4.08 -13.09 -20.75
C LYS A 10 4.08 -13.23 -19.23
N THR A 11 4.91 -14.12 -18.72
CA THR A 11 5.20 -14.21 -17.29
C THR A 11 6.16 -13.09 -16.91
N ALA A 12 5.86 -12.40 -15.82
CA ALA A 12 6.69 -11.36 -15.24
C ALA A 12 6.60 -11.44 -13.71
N THR A 13 7.65 -11.01 -13.03
CA THR A 13 7.68 -10.82 -11.59
C THR A 13 7.15 -9.43 -11.22
N LEU A 14 6.82 -9.20 -9.95
CA LEU A 14 6.49 -7.85 -9.48
C LEU A 14 7.64 -6.87 -9.69
N ALA A 15 8.90 -7.32 -9.57
CA ALA A 15 10.08 -6.51 -9.82
C ALA A 15 10.22 -6.09 -11.29
N ASP A 16 9.69 -6.87 -12.24
CA ASP A 16 9.72 -6.51 -13.66
C ASP A 16 8.71 -5.40 -14.00
N ILE A 17 7.61 -5.30 -13.23
CA ILE A 17 6.51 -4.37 -13.53
C ILE A 17 6.44 -3.18 -12.57
N CYS A 18 7.04 -3.26 -11.39
CA CYS A 18 7.04 -2.18 -10.40
C CYS A 18 8.39 -1.49 -10.39
N TYR A 19 8.40 -0.17 -10.54
CA TYR A 19 9.63 0.63 -10.40
C TYR A 19 10.03 0.82 -8.93
N ARG A 20 9.10 0.57 -7.99
CA ARG A 20 9.39 0.56 -6.55
C ARG A 20 8.42 -0.36 -5.82
N ILE A 21 8.98 -1.17 -4.93
CA ILE A 21 8.26 -2.01 -3.98
C ILE A 21 8.85 -1.68 -2.61
N VAL A 22 8.03 -1.20 -1.68
CA VAL A 22 8.49 -0.76 -0.36
C VAL A 22 7.37 -0.92 0.66
N ASP A 23 7.70 -1.27 1.89
CA ASP A 23 6.75 -1.34 2.99
C ASP A 23 6.82 -0.12 3.92
N GLY A 24 5.82 -0.03 4.80
CA GLY A 24 5.73 1.03 5.80
C GLY A 24 6.74 0.91 6.95
N SER A 25 6.50 1.68 8.02
CA SER A 25 7.40 1.74 9.17
C SER A 25 7.50 0.42 9.94
N HIS A 26 8.73 -0.04 10.18
CA HIS A 26 9.00 -1.17 11.07
C HIS A 26 8.92 -0.80 12.55
N ASN A 27 9.22 0.46 12.87
CA ASN A 27 9.23 1.01 14.22
C ASN A 27 8.37 2.28 14.21
N PRO A 28 7.04 2.15 14.09
CA PRO A 28 6.16 3.29 13.92
C PRO A 28 6.27 4.24 15.13
N PRO A 29 6.30 5.57 14.91
CA PRO A 29 6.35 6.54 15.99
C PRO A 29 5.16 6.42 16.95
N THR A 30 5.33 6.98 18.15
CA THR A 30 4.27 7.02 19.16
C THR A 30 3.06 7.79 18.64
N GLY A 31 1.87 7.20 18.81
CA GLY A 31 0.62 7.82 18.40
C GLY A 31 0.33 9.10 19.18
N GLN A 32 -0.23 10.09 18.49
CA GLN A 32 -0.61 11.38 19.02
C GLN A 32 -2.14 11.51 19.11
N PRO A 33 -2.68 12.38 20.00
CA PRO A 33 -4.13 12.64 20.06
C PRO A 33 -4.69 13.32 18.80
N SER A 34 -3.84 13.99 18.03
CA SER A 34 -4.20 14.68 16.78
C SER A 34 -3.01 14.63 15.81
N GLY A 35 -3.29 14.80 14.51
CA GLY A 35 -2.26 14.85 13.48
C GLY A 35 -2.62 14.09 12.22
N LYS A 36 -1.61 13.63 11.48
CA LYS A 36 -1.78 12.97 10.18
C LYS A 36 -1.84 11.44 10.32
N PRO A 37 -2.56 10.73 9.45
CA PRO A 37 -2.89 9.32 9.67
C PRO A 37 -1.77 8.35 9.28
N MET A 38 -1.62 7.30 10.08
CA MET A 38 -0.81 6.12 9.79
C MET A 38 -1.69 4.87 9.80
N LEU A 39 -1.73 4.17 8.67
CA LEU A 39 -2.57 3.00 8.43
C LEU A 39 -1.79 1.69 8.65
N SER A 40 -2.54 0.62 8.88
CA SER A 40 -2.03 -0.75 9.02
C SER A 40 -2.83 -1.71 8.13
N ALA A 41 -2.48 -3.00 8.13
CA ALA A 41 -3.25 -4.03 7.42
C ALA A 41 -4.75 -4.09 7.81
N LYS A 42 -5.13 -3.55 8.99
CA LYS A 42 -6.54 -3.43 9.40
C LYS A 42 -7.34 -2.49 8.50
N ASN A 43 -6.69 -1.49 7.92
CA ASN A 43 -7.29 -0.45 7.09
C ASN A 43 -7.46 -0.89 5.63
N ILE A 44 -6.91 -2.04 5.22
CA ILE A 44 -7.03 -2.56 3.85
C ILE A 44 -8.02 -3.72 3.86
N GLN A 45 -9.21 -3.50 3.29
CA GLN A 45 -10.29 -4.49 3.30
C GLN A 45 -11.09 -4.39 2.01
N ASN A 46 -11.51 -5.54 1.48
CA ASN A 46 -12.48 -5.62 0.36
C ASN A 46 -12.12 -4.73 -0.84
N GLY A 47 -10.83 -4.62 -1.19
CA GLY A 47 -10.37 -3.80 -2.31
C GLY A 47 -10.27 -2.30 -2.02
N LYS A 48 -10.50 -1.85 -0.77
CA LYS A 48 -10.61 -0.45 -0.38
C LYS A 48 -9.72 -0.10 0.82
N ILE A 49 -9.47 1.19 0.96
CA ILE A 49 -8.75 1.80 2.09
C ILE A 49 -9.78 2.42 3.02
N HIS A 50 -9.70 2.07 4.29
CA HIS A 50 -10.60 2.54 5.34
C HIS A 50 -9.86 3.48 6.30
N PHE A 51 -10.37 4.70 6.46
CA PHE A 51 -9.74 5.78 7.22
C PHE A 51 -10.36 5.98 8.61
N ASP A 52 -10.67 4.89 9.29
CA ASP A 52 -11.22 4.84 10.64
C ASP A 52 -10.22 4.21 11.63
N GLY A 53 -10.37 4.53 12.93
CA GLY A 53 -9.52 3.96 13.99
C GLY A 53 -8.03 4.24 13.82
N LEU A 54 -7.69 5.44 13.34
CA LEU A 54 -6.35 5.78 12.88
C LEU A 54 -5.36 5.99 14.04
N ARG A 55 -4.13 5.51 13.86
CA ARG A 55 -2.98 6.08 14.58
C ARG A 55 -2.68 7.42 13.94
N LEU A 56 -2.63 8.48 14.74
CA LEU A 56 -2.22 9.80 14.25
C LEU A 56 -0.77 10.07 14.64
N LEU A 57 -0.04 10.72 13.76
CA LEU A 57 1.35 11.11 13.94
C LEU A 57 1.46 12.63 14.00
N SER A 58 2.49 13.13 14.67
CA SER A 58 2.90 14.52 14.54
C SER A 58 3.25 14.83 13.08
N THR A 59 3.26 16.10 12.68
CA THR A 59 3.65 16.47 11.31
C THR A 59 5.07 15.98 10.99
N ASP A 60 6.02 16.17 11.90
CA ASP A 60 7.42 15.79 11.68
C ASP A 60 7.58 14.27 11.53
N ASP A 61 6.95 13.49 12.41
CA ASP A 61 6.94 12.01 12.32
C ASP A 61 6.28 11.54 11.03
N PHE A 62 5.20 12.21 10.61
CA PHE A 62 4.52 11.89 9.38
C PHE A 62 5.42 12.13 8.16
N GLU A 63 6.08 13.28 8.06
CA GLU A 63 6.95 13.59 6.92
C GLU A 63 8.12 12.60 6.84
N LEU A 64 8.71 12.23 8.00
CA LEU A 64 9.74 11.20 8.07
C LEU A 64 9.25 9.85 7.52
N GLU A 65 8.07 9.40 7.93
CA GLU A 65 7.50 8.13 7.47
C GLU A 65 6.99 8.18 6.03
N ASN A 66 6.51 9.33 5.57
CA ASN A 66 6.05 9.53 4.21
C ASN A 66 7.20 9.37 3.21
N ASN A 67 8.41 9.84 3.53
CA ASN A 67 9.59 9.69 2.68
C ASN A 67 9.93 8.22 2.35
N ARG A 68 9.55 7.28 3.23
CA ARG A 68 9.76 5.83 3.02
C ARG A 68 8.92 5.27 1.88
N THR A 69 7.67 5.71 1.76
CA THR A 69 6.69 5.09 0.83
C THR A 69 6.28 6.03 -0.30
N ASN A 70 6.23 7.33 -0.03
CA ASN A 70 5.85 8.43 -0.92
C ASN A 70 4.59 8.09 -1.73
N ILE A 71 3.51 7.77 -1.03
CA ILE A 71 2.30 7.18 -1.61
C ILE A 71 1.65 8.17 -2.58
N SER A 72 1.17 7.66 -3.70
CA SER A 72 0.50 8.44 -4.74
C SER A 72 -0.77 7.73 -5.20
N ALA A 73 -1.70 8.50 -5.75
CA ALA A 73 -2.89 7.94 -6.38
C ALA A 73 -2.50 6.94 -7.48
N GLY A 74 -3.19 5.80 -7.54
CA GLY A 74 -2.89 4.70 -8.46
C GLY A 74 -1.89 3.68 -7.92
N ASP A 75 -1.19 3.95 -6.82
CA ASP A 75 -0.40 2.91 -6.16
C ASP A 75 -1.30 1.74 -5.69
N VAL A 76 -0.75 0.54 -5.67
CA VAL A 76 -1.43 -0.64 -5.12
C VAL A 76 -0.84 -0.96 -3.75
N LEU A 77 -1.71 -1.01 -2.74
CA LEU A 77 -1.38 -1.46 -1.40
C LEU A 77 -1.55 -2.97 -1.31
N LEU A 78 -0.63 -3.65 -0.63
CA LEU A 78 -0.65 -5.09 -0.39
C LEU A 78 -0.35 -5.36 1.09
N THR A 79 -1.23 -6.07 1.79
CA THR A 79 -0.95 -6.49 3.17
C THR A 79 0.03 -7.66 3.20
N ILE A 80 1.09 -7.51 3.99
CA ILE A 80 2.21 -8.46 4.06
C ILE A 80 2.45 -9.02 5.47
N VAL A 81 1.77 -8.49 6.49
CA VAL A 81 1.79 -9.02 7.86
C VAL A 81 0.37 -9.02 8.43
N GLY A 82 -0.01 -10.07 9.16
CA GLY A 82 -1.34 -10.24 9.72
C GLY A 82 -2.30 -10.83 8.68
N ALA A 83 -3.29 -10.04 8.23
CA ALA A 83 -4.21 -10.47 7.17
C ALA A 83 -3.56 -10.34 5.79
N ILE A 84 -2.68 -11.27 5.43
CA ILE A 84 -1.85 -11.25 4.21
C ILE A 84 -2.71 -11.35 2.94
N GLY A 85 -2.30 -10.64 1.88
CA GLY A 85 -2.87 -10.77 0.53
C GLY A 85 -4.07 -9.87 0.24
N ARG A 86 -4.46 -8.99 1.17
CA ARG A 86 -5.48 -7.96 0.91
C ARG A 86 -4.85 -6.82 0.13
N THR A 87 -5.60 -6.32 -0.83
CA THR A 87 -5.12 -5.28 -1.74
C THR A 87 -6.11 -4.13 -1.83
N ALA A 88 -5.61 -2.94 -2.18
CA ALA A 88 -6.42 -1.78 -2.52
C ALA A 88 -5.65 -0.84 -3.46
N VAL A 89 -6.35 -0.14 -4.34
CA VAL A 89 -5.76 0.95 -5.14
C VAL A 89 -5.95 2.26 -4.38
N VAL A 90 -4.91 3.09 -4.31
CA VAL A 90 -5.00 4.42 -3.70
C VAL A 90 -5.83 5.34 -4.60
N PRO A 91 -7.01 5.83 -4.14
CA PRO A 91 -7.84 6.71 -4.97
C PRO A 91 -7.24 8.12 -5.06
N ALA A 92 -7.56 8.85 -6.13
CA ALA A 92 -7.14 10.25 -6.31
C ALA A 92 -7.66 11.20 -5.22
N THR A 93 -8.74 10.81 -4.53
CA THR A 93 -9.35 11.56 -3.43
C THR A 93 -8.84 11.13 -2.05
N ALA A 94 -7.85 10.24 -1.97
CA ALA A 94 -7.30 9.83 -0.68
C ALA A 94 -6.66 11.05 0.02
N PRO A 95 -6.86 11.20 1.35
CA PRO A 95 -6.02 12.12 2.11
C PRO A 95 -4.57 11.62 2.12
N GLU A 96 -3.64 12.45 2.59
CA GLU A 96 -2.28 11.99 2.86
C GLU A 96 -2.28 10.95 3.99
N PHE A 97 -1.51 9.88 3.85
CA PHE A 97 -1.33 8.88 4.89
C PHE A 97 0.02 8.18 4.80
N THR A 98 0.47 7.62 5.92
CA THR A 98 1.63 6.71 5.98
C THR A 98 1.20 5.30 6.33
N LEU A 99 2.12 4.34 6.25
CA LEU A 99 1.85 2.93 6.49
C LEU A 99 2.78 2.39 7.57
N GLN A 100 2.28 1.42 8.32
CA GLN A 100 3.11 0.49 9.09
C GLN A 100 3.64 -0.63 8.18
N ARG A 101 4.69 -1.35 8.61
CA ARG A 101 5.32 -2.50 7.92
C ARG A 101 4.35 -3.62 7.51
N SER A 102 3.11 -3.58 7.97
CA SER A 102 2.09 -4.57 7.62
C SER A 102 1.52 -4.36 6.21
N VAL A 103 1.85 -3.24 5.55
CA VAL A 103 1.38 -2.90 4.21
C VAL A 103 2.56 -2.48 3.34
N ALA A 104 2.69 -3.14 2.18
CA ALA A 104 3.59 -2.78 1.10
C ALA A 104 2.86 -1.89 0.08
N VAL A 105 3.64 -1.05 -0.61
CA VAL A 105 3.23 -0.21 -1.72
C VAL A 105 3.91 -0.72 -2.97
N LEU A 106 3.11 -1.11 -3.96
CA LEU A 106 3.54 -1.51 -5.29
C LEU A 106 3.33 -0.32 -6.22
N LYS A 107 4.42 0.25 -6.73
CA LYS A 107 4.39 1.40 -7.63
C LYS A 107 4.75 0.95 -9.04
N SER A 108 3.82 1.08 -9.97
CA SER A 108 3.95 0.64 -11.36
C SER A 108 3.35 1.67 -12.31
N ASN A 109 4.01 1.89 -13.45
CA ASN A 109 3.49 2.63 -14.60
C ASN A 109 3.24 1.71 -15.81
N LEU A 110 3.49 0.40 -15.68
CA LEU A 110 3.38 -0.59 -16.75
C LEU A 110 2.08 -1.38 -16.70
N MET A 111 1.34 -1.32 -15.58
CA MET A 111 0.17 -2.13 -15.35
C MET A 111 -1.02 -1.29 -14.91
N ASN A 112 -2.23 -1.67 -15.35
CA ASN A 112 -3.45 -1.11 -14.79
C ASN A 112 -3.52 -1.46 -13.29
N PRO A 113 -3.65 -0.48 -12.38
CA PRO A 113 -3.59 -0.75 -10.95
C PRO A 113 -4.75 -1.63 -10.46
N ASN A 114 -5.92 -1.59 -11.11
CA ASN A 114 -7.03 -2.48 -10.77
C ASN A 114 -6.74 -3.93 -11.15
N TYR A 115 -6.01 -4.15 -12.25
CA TYR A 115 -5.55 -5.47 -12.64
C TYR A 115 -4.48 -6.00 -11.67
N LEU A 116 -3.49 -5.18 -11.31
CA LEU A 116 -2.45 -5.55 -10.34
C LEU A 116 -3.01 -5.82 -8.94
N ARG A 117 -4.12 -5.16 -8.58
CA ARG A 117 -4.83 -5.34 -7.31
C ARG A 117 -5.68 -6.62 -7.26
N TYR A 118 -6.19 -7.10 -8.39
CA TYR A 118 -7.12 -8.26 -8.46
C TYR A 118 -6.39 -9.58 -8.26
#